data_AF-A0A0L8VC73-F1
#
_entry.id   AF-A0A0L8VC73-F1
#
_cell.length_a   1.000
_cell.length_b   1.000
_cell.length_c   1.000
_cell.angle_alpha   90.00
_cell.angle_beta   90.00
_cell.angle_gamma   90.00
#
_symmetry.space_group_name_H-M   'P 1'
#
loop_
_entity.id
_entity.type
_entity.pdbx_description
1 polymer ?
#
loop_
_entity_poly.entity_id
_entity_poly.type
_entity_poly.pdbx_seq_one_letter_code
_entity_poly.pdbx_strand_id
1 'polypeptide(L)'
;MRKNVNVVAVLFEEVNTLLKTIDRKINDQHQNLEDAATKADLASEKIAIEKAFLQTSRNLSVLDQKLNQLLVSVQESEDQIRSGFESILSTLKDQENQRLARHQRQLKLKSKSVIMAFVFLFLLFTVSLIGNIYQRNELTRVSDNDLKYRYIKMVGGINADELSKLEELFHINKDKELIREIREQVEKFERENPEQIIELE
;
A
#
# COMPACT_ATOMS: atom_id res chain seq x y z
N MET A 1 -83.77 40.80 -102.27
CA MET A 1 -82.92 39.80 -101.57
C MET A 1 -81.55 40.31 -101.06
N ARG A 2 -81.09 41.54 -101.39
CA ARG A 2 -79.76 42.05 -100.95
C ARG A 2 -79.65 42.59 -99.51
N LYS A 3 -80.75 42.94 -98.83
CA LYS A 3 -80.71 43.52 -97.46
C LYS A 3 -80.49 42.48 -96.35
N ASN A 4 -80.99 41.25 -96.50
CA ASN A 4 -80.90 40.22 -95.46
C ASN A 4 -79.48 39.63 -95.32
N VAL A 5 -78.71 39.58 -96.42
CA VAL A 5 -77.32 39.09 -96.43
C VAL A 5 -76.39 40.01 -95.62
N ASN A 6 -76.67 41.32 -95.60
CA ASN A 6 -75.85 42.30 -94.90
C ASN A 6 -76.08 42.26 -93.37
N VAL A 7 -77.32 42.04 -92.93
CA VAL A 7 -77.66 41.91 -91.49
C VAL A 7 -77.04 40.65 -90.88
N VAL A 8 -77.06 39.52 -91.59
CA VAL A 8 -76.43 38.27 -91.13
C VAL A 8 -74.91 38.41 -91.03
N ALA A 9 -74.27 39.12 -91.96
CA ALA A 9 -72.83 39.37 -91.92
C ALA A 9 -72.41 40.25 -90.73
N VAL A 10 -73.17 41.33 -90.46
CA VAL A 10 -72.93 42.23 -89.31
C VAL A 10 -73.10 41.48 -87.98
N LEU A 11 -74.15 40.68 -87.83
CA LEU A 11 -74.36 39.88 -86.62
C LEU A 11 -73.26 38.83 -86.42
N PHE A 12 -72.78 38.21 -87.50
CA PHE A 12 -71.68 37.24 -87.43
C PHE A 12 -70.36 37.91 -87.02
N GLU A 13 -70.10 39.12 -87.52
CA GLU A 13 -68.93 39.90 -87.13
C GLU A 13 -69.00 40.28 -85.64
N GLU A 14 -70.16 40.73 -85.17
CA GLU A 14 -70.38 41.06 -83.76
C GLU A 14 -70.20 39.83 -82.85
N VAL A 15 -70.78 38.67 -83.22
CA VAL A 15 -70.55 37.40 -82.51
C VAL A 15 -69.07 37.04 -82.49
N ASN A 16 -68.36 37.18 -83.62
CA ASN A 16 -66.93 36.88 -83.69
C ASN A 16 -66.10 37.84 -82.82
N THR A 17 -66.46 39.12 -82.74
CA THR A 17 -65.79 40.08 -81.84
C THR A 17 -66.03 39.75 -80.37
N LEU A 18 -67.26 39.35 -80.01
CA LEU A 18 -67.58 38.91 -78.65
C LEU A 18 -66.84 37.61 -78.30
N LEU A 19 -66.76 36.65 -79.23
CA LEU A 19 -66.02 35.41 -79.04
C LEU A 19 -64.53 35.68 -78.83
N LYS A 20 -63.92 36.56 -79.64
CA LYS A 20 -62.54 37.01 -79.44
C LYS A 20 -62.34 37.76 -78.13
N THR A 21 -63.34 38.51 -77.67
CA THR A 21 -63.28 39.24 -76.39
C THR A 21 -63.36 38.27 -75.22
N ILE A 22 -64.22 37.25 -75.30
CA ILE A 22 -64.33 36.19 -74.30
C ILE A 22 -63.04 35.36 -74.24
N ASP A 23 -62.51 34.96 -75.39
CA ASP A 23 -61.26 34.19 -75.49
C ASP A 23 -60.08 34.94 -74.85
N ARG A 24 -59.93 36.24 -75.17
CA ARG A 24 -58.95 37.11 -74.51
C ARG A 24 -59.17 37.18 -73.01
N LYS A 25 -60.40 37.41 -72.57
CA LYS A 25 -60.70 37.54 -71.13
C LYS A 25 -60.45 36.24 -70.36
N ILE A 26 -60.75 35.09 -70.96
CA ILE A 26 -60.44 33.79 -70.37
C ILE A 26 -58.93 33.59 -70.29
N ASN A 27 -58.20 33.91 -71.36
CA ASN A 27 -56.75 33.77 -71.39
C ASN A 27 -56.06 34.71 -70.38
N ASP A 28 -56.51 35.97 -70.29
CA ASP A 28 -56.01 36.95 -69.32
C ASP A 28 -56.34 36.54 -67.88
N GLN A 29 -57.51 35.95 -67.63
CA GLN A 29 -57.85 35.42 -66.31
C GLN A 29 -57.00 34.20 -65.96
N HIS A 30 -56.77 33.29 -66.91
CA HIS A 30 -55.91 32.11 -66.69
C HIS A 30 -54.49 32.53 -66.34
N GLN A 31 -53.90 33.46 -67.10
CA GLN A 31 -52.55 33.96 -66.85
C GLN A 31 -52.44 34.65 -65.49
N ASN A 32 -53.40 35.49 -65.12
CA ASN A 32 -53.39 36.15 -63.80
C ASN A 32 -53.56 35.16 -62.63
N LEU A 33 -54.39 34.12 -62.79
CA LEU A 33 -54.58 33.07 -61.78
C LEU A 33 -53.31 32.21 -61.63
N GLU A 34 -52.66 31.87 -62.73
CA GLU A 34 -51.41 31.11 -62.75
C GLU A 34 -50.28 31.92 -62.12
N ASP A 35 -50.06 33.17 -62.55
CA ASP A 35 -49.03 34.05 -62.00
C ASP A 35 -49.25 34.36 -60.51
N ALA A 36 -50.50 34.55 -60.08
CA ALA A 36 -50.83 34.78 -58.67
C ALA A 36 -50.57 33.53 -57.82
N ALA A 37 -50.91 32.34 -58.32
CA ALA A 37 -50.66 31.08 -57.65
C ALA A 37 -49.15 30.80 -57.52
N THR A 38 -48.39 30.95 -58.61
CA THR A 38 -46.94 30.70 -58.61
C THR A 38 -46.20 31.69 -57.70
N LYS A 39 -46.60 32.97 -57.69
CA LYS A 39 -45.99 33.99 -56.84
C LYS A 39 -46.31 33.80 -55.35
N ALA A 40 -47.53 33.36 -55.02
CA ALA A 40 -47.91 33.05 -53.64
C ALA A 40 -47.16 31.82 -53.10
N ASP A 41 -46.95 30.81 -53.94
CA ASP A 41 -46.22 29.59 -53.58
C ASP A 41 -44.72 29.87 -53.36
N LEU A 42 -44.08 30.60 -54.30
CA LEU A 42 -42.69 31.05 -54.12
C LEU A 42 -42.49 31.92 -52.88
N ALA A 43 -43.42 32.82 -52.59
CA ALA A 43 -43.34 33.68 -51.40
C ALA A 43 -43.45 32.85 -50.11
N SER A 44 -44.33 31.86 -50.09
CA SER A 44 -44.52 30.96 -48.95
C SER A 44 -43.30 30.06 -48.73
N GLU A 45 -42.72 29.52 -49.81
CA GLU A 45 -41.49 28.73 -49.77
C GLU A 45 -40.30 29.56 -49.29
N LYS A 46 -40.15 30.80 -49.79
CA LYS A 46 -39.11 31.73 -49.35
C LYS A 46 -39.21 32.01 -47.84
N ILE A 47 -40.40 32.25 -47.32
CA ILE A 47 -40.63 32.47 -45.87
C ILE A 47 -40.31 31.21 -45.07
N ALA A 48 -40.66 30.02 -45.58
CA ALA A 48 -40.33 28.75 -44.93
C ALA A 48 -38.81 28.52 -44.87
N ILE A 49 -38.09 28.79 -45.96
CA ILE A 49 -36.62 28.72 -46.03
C ILE A 49 -35.98 29.74 -45.08
N GLU A 50 -36.48 30.97 -45.02
CA GLU A 50 -35.94 32.00 -44.12
C GLU A 50 -36.12 31.61 -42.64
N LYS A 51 -37.28 31.05 -42.28
CA LYS A 51 -37.51 30.50 -40.94
C LYS A 51 -36.58 29.32 -40.63
N ALA A 52 -36.39 28.39 -41.57
CA ALA A 52 -35.48 27.26 -41.41
C ALA A 52 -34.02 27.72 -41.26
N PHE A 53 -33.61 28.76 -41.98
CA PHE A 53 -32.28 29.36 -41.89
C PHE A 53 -32.07 30.04 -40.52
N LEU A 54 -33.03 30.85 -40.07
CA LEU A 54 -32.98 31.50 -38.75
C LEU A 54 -32.95 30.46 -37.62
N GLN A 55 -33.73 29.37 -37.74
CA GLN A 55 -33.70 28.27 -36.78
C GLN A 55 -32.34 27.56 -36.77
N THR A 56 -31.77 27.30 -37.94
CA THR A 56 -30.44 26.70 -38.08
C THR A 56 -29.36 27.59 -37.45
N SER A 57 -29.41 28.91 -37.70
CA SER A 57 -28.49 29.87 -37.10
C SER A 57 -28.60 29.90 -35.57
N ARG A 58 -29.81 29.85 -35.01
CA ARG A 58 -30.02 29.74 -33.55
C ARG A 58 -29.44 28.45 -32.99
N ASN A 59 -29.68 27.32 -33.66
CA ASN A 59 -29.16 26.03 -33.23
C ASN A 59 -27.63 25.99 -33.23
N LEU A 60 -26.99 26.60 -34.25
CA LEU A 60 -25.53 26.76 -34.33
C LEU A 60 -24.99 27.57 -33.15
N SER A 61 -25.63 28.69 -32.81
CA SER A 61 -25.21 29.52 -31.66
C SER A 61 -25.34 28.77 -30.33
N VAL A 62 -26.43 28.02 -30.13
CA VAL A 62 -26.60 27.19 -28.92
C VAL A 62 -25.55 26.07 -28.87
N LEU A 63 -25.21 25.48 -30.00
CA LEU A 63 -24.21 24.42 -30.08
C LEU A 63 -22.81 24.96 -29.77
N ASP A 64 -22.45 26.13 -30.28
CA ASP A 64 -21.21 26.81 -29.96
C ASP A 64 -21.10 27.13 -28.46
N GLN A 65 -22.17 27.66 -27.85
CA GLN A 65 -22.22 27.89 -26.41
C GLN A 65 -22.01 26.59 -25.60
N LYS A 66 -22.64 25.48 -26.03
CA LYS A 66 -22.46 24.17 -25.37
C LYS A 66 -21.04 23.64 -25.53
N LEU A 67 -20.42 23.81 -26.70
CA LEU A 67 -19.03 23.40 -26.91
C LEU A 67 -18.06 24.19 -26.03
N ASN A 68 -18.26 25.51 -25.92
CA ASN A 68 -17.46 26.34 -25.03
C ASN A 68 -17.64 25.94 -23.56
N GLN A 69 -18.88 25.66 -23.14
CA GLN A 69 -19.16 25.17 -21.79
C GLN A 69 -18.51 23.81 -21.52
N LEU A 70 -18.56 22.89 -22.49
CA LEU A 70 -17.92 21.58 -22.40
C LEU A 70 -16.40 21.75 -22.26
N LEU A 71 -15.79 22.61 -23.08
CA LEU A 71 -14.36 22.88 -23.04
C LEU A 71 -13.91 23.42 -21.67
N VAL A 72 -14.66 24.35 -21.09
CA VAL A 72 -14.40 24.84 -19.73
C VAL A 72 -14.56 23.72 -18.70
N SER A 73 -15.60 22.89 -18.78
CA SER A 73 -15.83 21.80 -17.83
C SER A 73 -14.75 20.70 -17.92
N VAL A 74 -14.21 20.43 -19.11
CA VAL A 74 -13.12 19.48 -19.31
C VAL A 74 -11.82 20.03 -18.74
N GLN A 75 -11.54 21.32 -18.96
CA GLN A 75 -10.38 21.98 -18.38
C GLN A 75 -10.42 21.96 -16.85
N GLU A 76 -11.58 22.29 -16.26
CA GLU A 76 -11.77 22.25 -14.81
C GLU A 76 -11.63 20.82 -14.26
N SER A 77 -12.18 19.83 -14.96
CA SER A 77 -11.99 18.42 -14.61
C SER A 77 -10.53 18.01 -14.67
N GLU A 78 -9.76 18.47 -15.65
CA GLU A 78 -8.33 18.16 -15.77
C GLU A 78 -7.56 18.76 -14.58
N ASP A 79 -7.84 20.01 -14.21
CA ASP A 79 -7.20 20.69 -13.08
C ASP A 79 -7.58 20.02 -11.73
N GLN A 80 -8.82 19.57 -11.58
CA GLN A 80 -9.25 18.78 -10.42
C GLN A 80 -8.53 17.43 -10.37
N ILE A 81 -8.37 16.73 -11.50
CA ILE A 81 -7.65 15.46 -11.54
C ILE A 81 -6.17 15.67 -11.21
N ARG A 82 -5.53 16.70 -11.77
CA ARG A 82 -4.14 17.04 -11.45
C ARG A 82 -3.94 17.37 -9.98
N SER A 83 -4.78 18.22 -9.41
CA SER A 83 -4.69 18.58 -7.99
C SER A 83 -4.99 17.39 -7.06
N GLY A 84 -5.95 16.53 -7.44
CA GLY A 84 -6.21 15.26 -6.76
C GLY A 84 -4.99 14.33 -6.80
N PHE A 85 -4.32 14.22 -7.95
CA PHE A 85 -3.13 13.38 -8.11
C PHE A 85 -1.94 13.91 -7.30
N GLU A 86 -1.71 15.23 -7.31
CA GLU A 86 -0.70 15.90 -6.47
C GLU A 86 -0.96 15.64 -4.97
N SER A 87 -2.22 15.76 -4.52
CA SER A 87 -2.63 15.48 -3.14
C SER A 87 -2.43 14.01 -2.75
N ILE A 88 -2.74 13.08 -3.65
CA ILE A 88 -2.48 11.65 -3.45
C ILE A 88 -0.97 11.37 -3.39
N LEU A 89 -0.18 11.98 -4.27
CA LEU A 89 1.27 11.84 -4.25
C LEU A 89 1.88 12.40 -2.96
N SER A 90 1.43 13.57 -2.50
CA SER A 90 1.92 14.16 -1.25
C SER A 90 1.53 13.34 -0.03
N THR A 91 0.29 12.84 0.03
CA THR A 91 -0.18 11.99 1.13
C THR A 91 0.51 10.62 1.14
N LEU A 92 0.78 10.02 -0.03
CA LEU A 92 1.56 8.78 -0.13
C LEU A 92 3.02 8.98 0.31
N LYS A 93 3.64 10.09 -0.11
CA LYS A 93 5.01 10.44 0.28
C LYS A 93 5.11 10.71 1.79
N ASP A 94 4.15 11.43 2.36
CA ASP A 94 4.07 11.65 3.80
C ASP A 94 3.79 10.35 4.55
N GLN A 95 2.91 9.49 4.04
CA GLN A 95 2.64 8.19 4.64
C GLN A 95 3.87 7.27 4.61
N GLU A 96 4.62 7.24 3.50
CA GLU A 96 5.87 6.50 3.37
C GLU A 96 6.92 7.03 4.34
N ASN A 97 7.14 8.35 4.37
CA ASN A 97 8.04 9.01 5.32
C ASN A 97 7.64 8.70 6.77
N GLN A 98 6.35 8.70 7.08
CA GLN A 98 5.84 8.41 8.41
C GLN A 98 5.95 6.91 8.75
N ARG A 99 5.80 6.00 7.79
CA ARG A 99 6.04 4.56 7.95
C ARG A 99 7.52 4.26 8.18
N LEU A 100 8.42 4.90 7.43
CA LEU A 100 9.87 4.84 7.64
C LEU A 100 10.26 5.42 9.00
N ALA A 101 9.70 6.56 9.39
CA ALA A 101 9.95 7.18 10.69
C ALA A 101 9.36 6.40 11.88
N ARG A 102 8.28 5.62 11.66
CA ARG A 102 7.70 4.71 12.67
C ARG A 102 8.53 3.44 12.82
N HIS A 103 8.96 2.82 11.73
CA HIS A 103 9.83 1.63 11.78
C HIS A 103 11.22 1.96 12.35
N GLN A 104 11.77 3.14 12.05
CA GLN A 104 13.01 3.59 12.69
C GLN A 104 12.84 3.94 14.18
N ARG A 105 11.63 4.30 14.64
CA ARG A 105 11.39 4.61 16.06
C ARG A 105 11.33 3.38 16.96
N GLN A 106 11.06 2.19 16.43
CA GLN A 106 11.10 0.95 17.21
C GLN A 106 12.52 0.36 17.33
N LEU A 107 13.47 0.80 16.50
CA LEU A 107 14.88 0.36 16.57
C LEU A 107 15.84 1.46 17.05
N LYS A 108 15.34 2.66 17.35
CA LYS A 108 16.09 3.68 18.09
C LYS A 108 15.97 3.42 19.60
N LEU A 109 16.41 2.24 20.06
CA LEU A 109 16.95 2.08 21.41
C LEU A 109 18.30 2.83 21.50
N LYS A 110 18.28 4.13 21.20
CA LYS A 110 19.44 5.01 21.17
C LYS A 110 19.62 5.67 22.53
N SER A 111 19.43 4.89 23.60
CA SER A 111 19.82 5.30 24.93
C SER A 111 21.15 4.62 25.21
N LYS A 112 22.26 5.36 25.05
CA LYS A 112 23.59 4.92 25.51
C LYS A 112 23.52 4.39 26.96
N SER A 113 22.60 4.92 27.75
CA SER A 113 22.33 4.47 29.13
C SER A 113 21.82 3.03 29.22
N VAL A 114 20.96 2.58 28.29
CA VAL A 114 20.44 1.20 28.30
C VAL A 114 21.54 0.22 27.90
N ILE A 115 22.33 0.57 26.88
CA ILE A 115 23.49 -0.26 26.47
C ILE A 115 24.51 -0.34 27.60
N MET A 116 24.83 0.79 28.25
CA MET A 116 25.71 0.78 29.43
C MET A 116 25.14 -0.06 30.57
N ALA A 117 23.83 0.01 30.84
CA ALA A 117 23.19 -0.81 31.87
C ALA A 117 23.36 -2.31 31.58
N PHE A 118 23.22 -2.75 30.32
CA PHE A 118 23.49 -4.13 29.93
C PHE A 118 24.96 -4.52 30.11
N VAL A 119 25.91 -3.62 29.80
CA VAL A 119 27.33 -3.88 30.03
C VAL A 119 27.64 -4.04 31.51
N PHE A 120 27.11 -3.17 32.37
CA PHE A 120 27.27 -3.29 33.83
C PHE A 120 26.62 -4.56 34.37
N LEU A 121 25.41 -4.89 33.92
CA LEU A 121 24.72 -6.11 34.33
C LEU A 121 25.50 -7.36 33.91
N PHE A 122 26.02 -7.37 32.68
CA PHE A 122 26.86 -8.46 32.19
C PHE A 122 28.15 -8.59 33.01
N LEU A 123 28.83 -7.47 33.29
CA LEU A 123 30.05 -7.46 34.10
C LEU A 123 29.80 -8.00 35.51
N LEU A 124 28.73 -7.55 36.18
CA LEU A 124 28.34 -8.04 37.50
C LEU A 124 28.02 -9.53 37.47
N PHE A 125 27.29 -9.99 36.45
CA PHE A 125 26.99 -11.40 36.26
C PHE A 125 28.26 -12.23 36.06
N THR A 126 29.20 -11.77 35.23
CA THR A 126 30.47 -12.46 35.00
C THR A 126 31.32 -12.54 36.27
N VAL A 127 31.43 -11.44 37.02
CA VAL A 127 32.18 -11.44 38.30
C VAL A 127 31.56 -12.40 39.30
N SER A 128 30.23 -12.39 39.43
CA SER A 128 29.50 -13.33 40.29
C SER A 128 29.73 -14.79 39.88
N LEU A 129 29.70 -15.07 38.58
CA LEU A 129 29.94 -16.42 38.07
C LEU A 129 31.37 -16.90 38.35
N ILE A 130 32.38 -16.04 38.11
CA ILE A 130 33.78 -16.36 38.40
C ILE A 130 33.97 -16.58 39.91
N GLY A 131 33.41 -15.71 40.74
CA GLY A 131 33.46 -15.86 42.20
C GLY A 131 32.87 -17.20 42.67
N ASN A 132 31.70 -17.57 42.15
CA ASN A 132 31.07 -18.85 42.46
C ASN A 132 31.91 -20.06 42.01
N ILE A 133 32.50 -20.01 40.81
CA ILE A 133 33.38 -21.08 40.32
C ILE A 133 34.62 -21.19 41.21
N TYR A 134 35.25 -20.05 41.54
CA TYR A 134 36.43 -20.02 42.40
C TYR A 134 36.12 -20.60 43.79
N GLN A 135 35.01 -20.20 44.40
CA GLN A 135 34.59 -20.71 45.70
C GLN A 135 34.29 -22.22 45.66
N ARG A 136 33.64 -22.71 44.60
CA ARG A 136 33.40 -24.15 44.42
C ARG A 136 34.70 -24.93 44.24
N ASN A 137 35.65 -24.39 43.50
CA ASN A 137 36.95 -25.01 43.31
C ASN A 137 37.70 -25.06 44.64
N GLU A 138 37.71 -23.98 45.41
CA GLU A 138 38.39 -23.94 46.71
C GLU A 138 37.75 -24.90 47.71
N LEU A 139 36.42 -24.94 47.79
CA LEU A 139 35.71 -25.90 48.65
C LEU A 139 36.04 -27.35 48.27
N THR A 140 36.12 -27.63 46.96
CA THR A 140 36.53 -28.96 46.47
C THR A 140 37.97 -29.25 46.85
N ARG A 141 38.90 -28.29 46.75
CA ARG A 141 40.30 -28.46 47.15
C ARG A 141 40.45 -28.75 48.65
N VAL A 142 39.68 -28.05 49.50
CA VAL A 142 39.68 -28.29 50.95
C VAL A 142 39.13 -29.69 51.25
N SER A 143 38.02 -30.09 50.63
CA SER A 143 37.43 -31.43 50.80
C SER A 143 38.34 -32.55 50.28
N ASP A 144 39.02 -32.33 49.15
CA ASP A 144 39.97 -33.27 48.58
C ASP A 144 41.19 -33.44 49.50
N ASN A 145 41.71 -32.34 50.07
CA ASN A 145 42.83 -32.40 50.99
C ASN A 145 42.48 -33.06 52.32
N ASP A 146 41.27 -32.82 52.85
CA ASP A 146 40.75 -33.54 54.02
C ASP A 146 40.72 -35.06 53.77
N LEU A 147 40.17 -35.47 52.62
CA LEU A 147 40.09 -36.88 52.24
C LEU A 147 41.48 -37.51 52.09
N LYS A 148 42.45 -36.81 51.49
CA LYS A 148 43.85 -37.28 51.43
C LYS A 148 44.43 -37.49 52.82
N TYR A 149 44.25 -36.54 53.72
CA TYR A 149 44.79 -36.60 55.08
C TYR A 149 44.24 -37.81 55.84
N ARG A 150 42.91 -37.99 55.81
CA ARG A 150 42.24 -39.13 56.45
C ARG A 150 42.67 -40.47 55.86
N TYR A 151 42.82 -40.55 54.54
CA TYR A 151 43.33 -41.74 53.86
C TYR A 151 44.76 -42.10 54.29
N ILE A 152 45.68 -41.12 54.33
CA ILE A 152 47.06 -41.34 54.78
C ILE A 152 47.09 -41.86 56.22
N LYS A 153 46.23 -41.32 57.09
CA LYS A 153 46.16 -41.74 58.49
C LYS A 153 45.55 -43.14 58.66
N MET A 154 44.53 -43.49 57.87
CA MET A 154 43.98 -44.85 57.82
C MET A 154 45.03 -45.90 57.45
N VAL A 155 45.88 -45.60 56.46
CA VAL A 155 46.92 -46.54 55.98
C VAL A 155 48.11 -46.63 56.95
N GLY A 156 48.18 -45.76 57.97
CA GLY A 156 49.27 -45.73 58.95
C GLY A 156 50.53 -45.01 58.45
N GLY A 157 50.36 -44.09 57.48
CA GLY A 157 51.45 -43.41 56.79
C GLY A 157 51.77 -44.03 55.43
N ILE A 158 52.31 -43.22 54.52
CA ILE A 158 52.65 -43.65 53.14
C ILE A 158 54.07 -43.23 52.79
N ASN A 159 54.71 -43.98 51.89
CA ASN A 159 56.05 -43.62 51.40
C ASN A 159 55.98 -42.51 50.32
N ALA A 160 57.13 -41.96 49.93
CA ALA A 160 57.19 -40.84 48.98
C ALA A 160 56.65 -41.17 47.58
N ASP A 161 56.79 -42.42 47.12
CA ASP A 161 56.29 -42.86 45.81
C ASP A 161 54.76 -43.00 45.82
N GLU A 162 54.19 -43.55 46.89
CA GLU A 162 52.75 -43.62 47.13
C GLU A 162 52.11 -42.23 47.29
N LEU A 163 52.79 -41.32 47.99
CA LEU A 163 52.34 -39.94 48.13
C LEU A 163 52.30 -39.23 46.78
N SER A 164 53.30 -39.44 45.92
CA SER A 164 53.33 -38.87 44.57
C SER A 164 52.17 -39.37 43.71
N LYS A 165 51.84 -40.67 43.78
CA LYS A 165 50.69 -41.25 43.06
C LYS A 165 49.36 -40.70 43.57
N LEU A 166 49.23 -40.53 44.88
CA LEU A 166 48.05 -39.94 45.50
C LEU A 166 47.89 -38.46 45.10
N GLU A 167 48.99 -37.71 45.01
CA GLU A 167 48.96 -36.32 44.55
C GLU A 167 48.57 -36.21 43.08
N GLU A 168 49.09 -37.09 42.21
CA GLU A 168 48.72 -37.16 40.80
C GLU A 168 47.23 -37.41 40.61
N LEU A 169 46.65 -38.35 41.39
CA LEU A 169 45.24 -38.73 41.34
C LEU A 169 44.30 -37.57 41.71
N PHE A 170 44.71 -36.68 42.61
CA PHE A 170 43.87 -35.59 43.08
C PHE A 170 44.17 -34.24 42.41
N HIS A 171 45.35 -34.08 41.78
CA HIS A 171 45.78 -32.81 41.23
C HIS A 171 45.91 -32.81 39.70
N ILE A 172 46.63 -33.78 39.12
CA ILE A 172 46.99 -33.79 37.69
C ILE A 172 45.93 -34.55 36.87
N ASN A 173 45.54 -35.74 37.31
CA ASN A 173 44.56 -36.61 36.64
C ASN A 173 43.43 -36.93 37.62
N LYS A 174 42.54 -35.95 37.84
CA LYS A 174 41.43 -36.09 38.79
C LYS A 174 40.42 -37.16 38.37
N ASP A 175 40.69 -38.41 38.74
CA ASP A 175 39.80 -39.53 38.52
C ASP A 175 38.74 -39.58 39.63
N LYS A 176 37.52 -39.20 39.27
CA LYS A 176 36.39 -39.14 40.21
C LYS A 176 36.00 -40.52 40.73
N GLU A 177 36.24 -41.57 39.96
CA GLU A 177 35.85 -42.93 40.35
C GLU A 177 36.80 -43.47 41.41
N LEU A 178 38.10 -43.30 41.21
CA LEU A 178 39.12 -43.67 42.20
C LEU A 178 39.03 -42.83 43.49
N ILE A 179 38.72 -41.53 43.38
CA ILE A 179 38.49 -40.68 44.56
C ILE A 179 37.23 -41.14 45.33
N ARG A 180 36.19 -41.62 44.65
CA ARG A 180 34.99 -42.19 45.29
C ARG A 180 35.34 -43.48 46.03
N GLU A 181 36.15 -44.34 45.43
CA GLU A 181 36.62 -45.58 46.05
C GLU A 181 37.44 -45.29 47.32
N ILE A 182 38.38 -44.34 47.26
CA ILE A 182 39.16 -43.89 48.43
C ILE A 182 38.22 -43.39 49.54
N ARG A 183 37.21 -42.60 49.19
CA ARG A 183 36.19 -42.13 50.14
C ARG A 183 35.45 -43.27 50.81
N GLU A 184 35.00 -44.27 50.05
CA GLU A 184 34.29 -45.42 50.61
C GLU A 184 35.17 -46.27 51.53
N GLN A 185 36.47 -46.42 51.20
CA GLN A 185 37.43 -47.11 52.06
C GLN A 185 37.63 -46.38 53.38
N VAL A 186 37.85 -45.06 53.34
CA VAL A 186 38.01 -44.20 54.54
C VAL A 186 36.76 -44.25 55.41
N GLU A 187 35.59 -44.05 54.81
CA GLU A 187 34.32 -44.08 55.55
C GLU A 187 34.03 -45.46 56.15
N LYS A 188 34.37 -46.54 55.46
CA LYS A 188 34.21 -47.91 55.98
C LYS A 188 35.12 -48.16 57.18
N PHE A 189 36.39 -47.75 57.08
CA PHE A 189 37.35 -47.87 58.17
C PHE A 189 36.92 -47.09 59.43
N GLU A 190 36.47 -45.86 59.26
CA GLU A 190 35.97 -45.02 60.35
C GLU A 190 34.71 -45.63 61.00
N ARG A 191 33.79 -46.18 60.21
CA ARG A 191 32.61 -46.90 60.74
C ARG A 191 32.99 -48.14 61.55
N GLU A 192 34.01 -48.87 61.12
CA GLU A 192 34.47 -50.10 61.78
C GLU A 192 35.35 -49.80 63.02
N ASN A 193 35.99 -48.63 63.08
CA ASN A 193 36.92 -48.24 64.15
C ASN A 193 36.57 -46.85 64.73
N PRO A 194 35.40 -46.69 65.36
CA PRO A 194 34.93 -45.39 65.84
C PRO A 194 35.83 -44.77 66.92
N GLU A 195 36.62 -45.57 67.64
CA GLU A 195 37.53 -45.08 68.68
C GLU A 195 38.73 -44.30 68.11
N GLN A 196 39.15 -44.58 66.87
CA GLN A 196 40.26 -43.86 66.22
C GLN A 196 39.82 -42.49 65.65
N ILE A 197 38.51 -42.23 65.58
CA ILE A 197 37.94 -40.95 65.10
C ILE A 197 38.25 -39.80 66.07
N ILE A 198 38.38 -40.08 67.38
CA ILE A 198 38.61 -39.05 68.41
C ILE A 198 40.03 -38.46 68.32
N GLU A 199 40.99 -39.17 67.71
CA GLU A 199 42.32 -38.63 67.39
C GLU A 199 42.36 -37.90 66.04
N LEU A 200 41.31 -37.95 65.23
CA LEU A 200 41.24 -37.46 63.84
C LEU A 200 40.59 -36.08 63.67
N GLU A 201 39.86 -35.56 64.66
CA GLU A 201 39.39 -34.16 64.76
C GLU A 201 40.40 -33.26 65.47
#